data_AF-A0A832JC17-F1
#
_entry.id   AF-A0A832JC17-F1
#
_cell.length_a   1.000
_cell.length_b   1.000
_cell.length_c   1.000
_cell.angle_alpha   90.00
_cell.angle_beta   90.00
_cell.angle_gamma   90.00
#
_symmetry.space_group_name_H-M   'P 1'
#
loop_
_entity.id
_entity.type
_entity.pdbx_description
1 polymer ?
#
loop_
_entity_poly.entity_id
_entity_poly.type
_entity_poly.pdbx_seq_one_letter_code
_entity_poly.pdbx_strand_id
1 'polypeptide(L)'
;FQVGLEAVAEMAQRLGIRTPLRVDPALALGASEVRLLEMTAAYLPFANGGLRLEPTALRQVSERSGGILLQHRPQPQPVLSPEVASTMNAWLRKVVEEGTGRGARCGLPAGGKTGTSSEHRDVWFIGFTPDFVVGLWMGNDDRRPLGRASGGEVCAPIWARLIRNLYRHQSPLGTFPKIPGTIGSSPRPQDSSLAWCILSGALATPHCPIIRRGTPERQEPCPLHPQPQVGALVCDTSGGLATRNCRHVVLRFYPGEGPTFLCPHHRGSETTP
;
A
#
# COMPACT_ATOMS: atom_id res chain seq x y z
N PHE A 1 22.61 11.75 -18.24
CA PHE A 1 21.71 11.40 -17.13
C PHE A 1 21.99 9.95 -16.72
N GLN A 2 22.41 9.68 -15.48
CA GLN A 2 22.86 8.34 -15.05
C GLN A 2 21.76 7.27 -15.01
N VAL A 3 20.48 7.67 -14.91
CA VAL A 3 19.32 6.76 -14.83
C VAL A 3 18.67 6.49 -16.19
N GLY A 4 18.85 7.37 -17.19
CA GLY A 4 18.14 7.33 -18.49
C GLY A 4 16.73 7.95 -18.43
N LEU A 5 16.33 8.73 -19.44
CA LEU A 5 15.02 9.41 -19.45
C LEU A 5 13.89 8.45 -19.82
N GLU A 6 14.20 7.46 -20.65
CA GLU A 6 13.32 6.38 -21.07
C GLU A 6 12.88 5.54 -19.86
N ALA A 7 13.82 5.18 -18.98
CA ALA A 7 13.53 4.45 -17.75
C ALA A 7 12.58 5.23 -16.82
N VAL A 8 12.69 6.57 -16.78
CA VAL A 8 11.78 7.43 -16.02
C VAL A 8 10.37 7.41 -16.64
N ALA A 9 10.26 7.50 -17.96
CA ALA A 9 8.99 7.42 -18.66
C ALA A 9 8.33 6.04 -18.49
N GLU A 10 9.10 4.96 -18.59
CA GLU A 10 8.65 3.59 -18.34
C GLU A 10 8.15 3.40 -16.91
N MET A 11 8.86 3.94 -15.91
CA MET A 11 8.40 3.90 -14.52
C MET A 11 7.08 4.67 -14.33
N ALA A 12 6.95 5.84 -14.95
CA ALA A 12 5.71 6.61 -14.91
C ALA A 12 4.53 5.84 -15.53
N GLN A 13 4.74 5.17 -16.66
CA GLN A 13 3.75 4.28 -17.27
C GLN A 13 3.41 3.08 -16.38
N ARG A 14 4.43 2.48 -15.75
CA ARG A 14 4.26 1.39 -14.79
C ARG A 14 3.40 1.83 -13.60
N LEU A 15 3.55 3.06 -13.11
CA LEU A 15 2.72 3.65 -12.06
C LEU A 15 1.29 3.97 -12.50
N GLY A 16 1.01 4.00 -13.80
CA GLY A 16 -0.34 4.17 -14.36
C GLY A 16 -0.55 5.46 -15.16
N ILE A 17 0.50 6.23 -15.44
CA ILE A 17 0.41 7.39 -16.33
C ILE A 17 0.34 6.91 -17.78
N ARG A 18 -0.83 7.03 -18.40
CA ARG A 18 -1.07 6.62 -19.79
C ARG A 18 -0.95 7.80 -20.75
N THR A 19 -1.03 9.02 -20.22
CA THR A 19 -0.79 10.24 -20.99
C THR A 19 0.62 10.20 -21.60
N PRO A 20 0.78 10.47 -22.92
CA PRO A 20 2.09 10.49 -23.55
C PRO A 20 3.02 11.49 -22.87
N LEU A 21 4.22 11.03 -22.49
CA LEU A 21 5.24 11.85 -21.84
C LEU A 21 6.30 12.29 -22.83
N ARG A 22 6.74 13.55 -22.71
CA ARG A 22 7.88 14.05 -23.48
C ARG A 22 9.17 13.52 -22.85
N VAL A 23 9.91 12.71 -23.59
CA VAL A 23 11.20 12.15 -23.16
C VAL A 23 12.32 13.14 -23.48
N ASP A 24 12.32 14.25 -22.75
CA ASP A 24 13.35 15.28 -22.81
C ASP A 24 13.80 15.65 -21.37
N PRO A 25 14.88 16.44 -21.18
CA PRO A 25 15.36 16.77 -19.84
C PRO A 25 14.32 17.45 -18.92
N ALA A 26 13.30 18.10 -19.49
CA ALA A 26 12.25 18.77 -18.71
C ALA A 26 11.25 17.76 -18.09
N LEU A 27 11.32 16.47 -18.47
CA LEU A 27 10.55 15.39 -17.84
C LEU A 27 10.76 15.35 -16.33
N ALA A 28 12.00 15.53 -15.87
CA ALA A 28 12.33 15.53 -14.44
C ALA A 28 11.70 16.70 -13.66
N LEU A 29 11.29 17.77 -14.36
CA LEU A 29 10.63 18.94 -13.78
C LEU A 29 9.10 18.87 -13.86
N GLY A 30 8.54 17.82 -14.50
CA GLY A 30 7.09 17.68 -14.66
C GLY A 30 6.50 18.57 -15.75
N ALA A 31 7.26 18.86 -16.82
CA ALA A 31 6.80 19.69 -17.94
C ALA A 31 5.74 19.03 -18.84
N SER A 32 5.47 17.73 -18.65
CA SER A 32 4.41 17.03 -19.37
C SER A 32 3.06 17.22 -18.67
N GLU A 33 2.05 17.66 -19.42
CA GLU A 33 0.67 17.70 -18.94
C GLU A 33 0.14 16.26 -18.78
N VAL A 34 -0.52 15.98 -17.66
CA VAL A 34 -1.08 14.66 -17.34
C VAL A 34 -2.47 14.80 -16.73
N ARG A 35 -3.31 13.77 -16.92
CA ARG A 35 -4.65 13.76 -16.31
C ARG A 35 -4.54 13.68 -14.79
N LEU A 36 -5.32 14.51 -14.07
CA LEU A 36 -5.35 14.52 -12.60
C LEU A 36 -5.67 13.13 -12.02
N LEU A 37 -6.59 12.39 -12.64
CA LEU A 37 -6.95 11.05 -12.18
C LEU A 37 -5.76 10.07 -12.29
N GLU A 38 -5.01 10.12 -13.40
CA GLU A 38 -3.81 9.29 -13.60
C GLU A 38 -2.72 9.64 -12.59
N MET A 39 -2.45 10.94 -12.40
CA MET A 39 -1.46 11.41 -11.43
C MET A 39 -1.85 11.06 -9.98
N THR A 40 -3.14 11.16 -9.64
CA THR A 40 -3.64 10.77 -8.32
C THR A 40 -3.46 9.26 -8.09
N ALA A 41 -3.83 8.44 -9.08
CA ALA A 41 -3.68 6.99 -9.01
C ALA A 41 -2.21 6.54 -8.90
N ALA A 42 -1.30 7.26 -9.56
CA ALA A 42 0.14 6.98 -9.52
C ALA A 42 0.75 7.13 -8.11
N TYR A 43 0.09 7.83 -7.18
CA TYR A 43 0.55 7.94 -5.79
C TYR A 43 0.11 6.76 -4.90
N LEU A 44 -0.87 5.97 -5.34
CA LEU A 44 -1.39 4.84 -4.57
C LEU A 44 -0.33 3.79 -4.21
N PRO A 45 0.58 3.38 -5.12
CA PRO A 45 1.66 2.45 -4.79
C PRO A 45 2.52 2.88 -3.60
N PHE A 46 2.73 4.18 -3.39
CA PHE A 46 3.50 4.68 -2.24
C PHE A 46 2.73 4.53 -0.92
N ALA A 47 1.41 4.62 -0.96
CA ALA A 47 0.55 4.51 0.21
C ALA A 47 0.32 3.05 0.62
N ASN A 48 0.33 2.10 -0.33
CA ASN A 48 -0.19 0.76 -0.14
C ASN A 48 0.82 -0.39 -0.31
N GLY A 49 2.12 -0.09 -0.26
CA GLY A 49 3.17 -1.10 -0.30
C GLY A 49 3.58 -1.54 -1.71
N GLY A 50 3.29 -0.72 -2.72
CA GLY A 50 3.80 -0.89 -4.08
C GLY A 50 2.81 -1.45 -5.08
N LEU A 51 1.52 -1.47 -4.74
CA LEU A 51 0.47 -2.04 -5.57
C LEU A 51 -0.29 -0.95 -6.34
N ARG A 52 -0.30 -1.05 -7.67
CA ARG A 52 -1.16 -0.23 -8.52
C ARG A 52 -2.57 -0.83 -8.56
N LEU A 53 -3.57 0.03 -8.53
CA LEU A 53 -4.95 -0.30 -8.87
C LEU A 53 -5.46 0.70 -9.91
N GLU A 54 -6.20 0.19 -10.89
CA GLU A 54 -6.88 1.05 -11.85
C GLU A 54 -8.06 1.75 -11.16
N PRO A 55 -8.18 3.08 -11.24
CA PRO A 55 -9.35 3.79 -10.74
C PRO A 55 -10.62 3.37 -11.48
N THR A 56 -11.68 3.02 -10.75
CA THR A 56 -13.00 2.74 -11.31
C THR A 56 -14.06 3.56 -10.59
N ALA A 57 -15.04 4.08 -11.36
CA ALA A 57 -16.26 4.66 -10.81
C ALA A 57 -17.41 3.64 -10.74
N LEU A 58 -17.33 2.56 -11.53
CA LEU A 58 -18.39 1.59 -11.69
C LEU A 58 -18.03 0.29 -10.97
N ARG A 59 -18.75 -0.04 -9.89
CA ARG A 59 -18.54 -1.28 -9.13
C ARG A 59 -19.26 -2.47 -9.76
N GLN A 60 -20.54 -2.29 -10.11
CA GLN A 60 -21.36 -3.36 -10.64
C GLN A 60 -22.51 -2.79 -11.49
N VAL A 61 -22.86 -3.51 -12.56
CA VAL A 61 -24.09 -3.32 -13.33
C VAL A 61 -24.89 -4.60 -13.22
N SER A 62 -26.15 -4.47 -12.81
CA SER A 62 -27.08 -5.60 -12.67
C SER A 62 -28.38 -5.33 -13.39
N GLU A 63 -29.00 -6.39 -13.87
CA GLU A 63 -30.36 -6.38 -14.39
C GLU A 63 -31.39 -6.29 -13.26
N ARG A 64 -32.63 -5.92 -13.61
CA ARG A 64 -33.78 -5.99 -12.71
C ARG A 64 -34.04 -7.42 -12.23
N SER A 65 -33.73 -8.42 -13.06
CA SER A 65 -33.86 -9.86 -12.76
C SER A 65 -32.91 -10.34 -11.65
N GLY A 66 -31.90 -9.53 -11.28
CA GLY A 66 -30.83 -9.91 -10.36
C GLY A 66 -29.57 -10.42 -11.05
N GLY A 67 -29.57 -10.59 -12.37
CA GLY A 67 -28.38 -10.97 -13.15
C GLY A 67 -27.28 -9.91 -13.09
N ILE A 68 -26.03 -10.31 -12.89
CA ILE A 68 -24.87 -9.41 -12.91
C ILE A 68 -24.32 -9.33 -14.33
N LEU A 69 -24.40 -8.15 -14.96
CA LEU A 69 -23.89 -7.90 -16.31
C LEU A 69 -22.40 -7.55 -16.30
N LEU A 70 -21.99 -6.77 -15.30
CA LEU A 70 -20.61 -6.33 -15.14
C LEU A 70 -20.33 -6.21 -13.65
N GLN A 71 -19.18 -6.73 -13.22
CA GLN A 71 -18.69 -6.54 -11.86
C GLN A 71 -17.20 -6.22 -11.93
N HIS A 72 -16.84 -5.00 -11.52
CA HIS A 72 -15.45 -4.61 -11.43
C HIS A 72 -14.86 -5.14 -10.13
N ARG A 73 -13.94 -6.11 -10.25
CA ARG A 73 -13.14 -6.59 -9.12
C ARG A 73 -11.79 -5.89 -9.12
N PRO A 74 -11.34 -5.31 -8.00
CA PRO A 74 -9.99 -4.75 -7.90
C PRO A 74 -8.94 -5.78 -8.30
N GLN A 75 -8.03 -5.40 -9.21
CA GLN A 75 -6.91 -6.24 -9.64
C GLN A 75 -5.60 -5.53 -9.28
N PRO A 76 -5.06 -5.74 -8.07
CA PRO A 76 -3.81 -5.12 -7.66
C PRO A 76 -2.65 -5.64 -8.50
N GLN A 77 -1.77 -4.74 -8.94
CA GLN A 77 -0.59 -5.08 -9.73
C GLN A 77 0.67 -4.61 -9.01
N PRO A 78 1.66 -5.48 -8.74
CA PRO A 78 2.90 -5.08 -8.08
C PRO A 78 3.78 -4.25 -9.04
N VAL A 79 3.94 -2.98 -8.71
CA VAL A 79 4.69 -2.02 -9.53
C VAL A 79 5.95 -1.48 -8.83
N LEU A 80 5.99 -1.53 -7.50
CA LEU A 80 7.16 -1.22 -6.69
C LEU A 80 7.42 -2.36 -5.71
N SER A 81 8.68 -2.52 -5.27
CA SER A 81 8.95 -3.38 -4.13
C SER A 81 8.44 -2.72 -2.83
N PRO A 82 8.09 -3.51 -1.80
CA PRO A 82 7.66 -2.97 -0.50
C PRO A 82 8.69 -2.01 0.13
N GLU A 83 9.99 -2.26 -0.06
CA GLU A 83 11.09 -1.44 0.44
C GLU A 83 11.08 -0.05 -0.22
N VAL A 84 10.97 -0.02 -1.56
CA VAL A 84 10.91 1.23 -2.33
C VAL A 84 9.66 2.02 -1.96
N ALA A 85 8.50 1.34 -1.89
CA ALA A 85 7.24 1.98 -1.52
C ALA A 85 7.31 2.60 -0.11
N SER A 86 7.83 1.86 0.86
CA SER A 86 7.95 2.33 2.25
C SER A 86 8.95 3.48 2.40
N THR A 87 10.05 3.45 1.65
CA THR A 87 11.05 4.53 1.62
C THR A 87 10.45 5.81 1.03
N MET A 88 9.78 5.70 -0.12
CA MET A 88 9.07 6.82 -0.75
C MET A 88 7.97 7.37 0.17
N ASN A 89 7.22 6.51 0.84
CA ASN A 89 6.22 6.91 1.82
C ASN A 89 6.83 7.78 2.92
N ALA A 90 7.94 7.34 3.52
CA ALA A 90 8.63 8.08 4.57
C ALA A 90 9.10 9.46 4.11
N TRP A 91 9.67 9.56 2.91
CA TRP A 91 10.08 10.85 2.33
C TRP A 91 8.89 11.78 2.04
N LEU A 92 7.81 11.25 1.48
CA LEU A 92 6.61 12.03 1.18
C LEU A 92 5.86 12.48 2.45
N ARG A 93 5.97 11.73 3.55
CA ARG A 93 5.52 12.18 4.87
C ARG A 93 6.33 13.36 5.38
N LYS A 94 7.65 13.35 5.21
CA LYS A 94 8.50 14.50 5.57
C LYS A 94 8.12 15.78 4.83
N VAL A 95 7.65 15.69 3.58
CA VAL A 95 7.14 16.88 2.86
C VAL A 95 5.97 17.55 3.59
N VAL A 96 5.07 16.77 4.20
CA VAL A 96 3.94 17.26 4.99
C VAL A 96 4.36 17.65 6.41
N GLU A 97 5.24 16.87 7.01
CA GLU A 97 5.70 17.06 8.40
C GLU A 97 6.64 18.27 8.54
N GLU A 98 7.49 18.59 7.57
CA GLU A 98 8.52 19.64 7.70
C GLU A 98 8.72 20.48 6.42
N GLY A 99 8.37 19.96 5.25
CA GLY A 99 8.65 20.58 3.94
C GLY A 99 7.61 21.57 3.40
N THR A 100 7.46 21.60 2.08
CA THR A 100 6.55 22.54 1.38
C THR A 100 5.07 22.16 1.49
N GLY A 101 4.77 20.94 1.93
CA GLY A 101 3.41 20.43 2.11
C GLY A 101 2.81 20.66 3.50
N ARG A 102 3.42 21.49 4.36
CA ARG A 102 2.95 21.69 5.76
C ARG A 102 1.49 22.10 5.88
N GLY A 103 0.92 22.78 4.88
CA GLY A 103 -0.51 23.09 4.84
C GLY A 103 -1.42 21.85 4.86
N ALA A 104 -0.90 20.67 4.46
CA ALA A 104 -1.63 19.41 4.44
C ALA A 104 -1.64 18.66 5.79
N ARG A 105 -0.99 19.19 6.84
CA ARG A 105 -1.04 18.58 8.17
C ARG A 105 -2.48 18.51 8.66
N CYS A 106 -2.98 17.29 8.84
CA CYS A 106 -4.37 17.02 9.21
C CYS A 106 -4.54 16.38 10.60
N GLY A 107 -3.43 16.19 11.34
CA GLY A 107 -3.43 15.49 12.64
C GLY A 107 -3.41 13.97 12.54
N LEU A 108 -3.35 13.42 11.33
CA LEU A 108 -3.25 11.99 11.03
C LEU A 108 -1.96 11.70 10.24
N PRO A 109 -1.47 10.45 10.22
CA PRO A 109 -0.39 10.05 9.33
C PRO A 109 -0.76 10.35 7.87
N ALA A 110 0.02 11.23 7.23
CA ALA A 110 -0.22 11.68 5.86
C ALA A 110 1.10 11.93 5.14
N GLY A 111 1.15 11.56 3.86
CA GLY A 111 2.24 11.89 2.94
C GLY A 111 1.71 12.61 1.72
N GLY A 112 2.57 13.33 1.00
CA GLY A 112 2.15 13.99 -0.23
C GLY A 112 3.23 14.88 -0.82
N LYS A 113 2.90 15.50 -1.96
CA LYS A 113 3.79 16.41 -2.64
C LYS A 113 3.05 17.58 -3.28
N THR A 114 3.68 18.74 -3.18
CA THR A 114 3.30 19.97 -3.87
C THR A 114 3.79 19.96 -5.32
N GLY A 115 2.96 20.47 -6.24
CA GLY A 115 3.36 20.83 -7.60
C GLY A 115 2.97 22.28 -7.87
N THR A 116 3.81 23.03 -8.56
CA THR A 116 3.50 24.40 -8.98
C THR A 116 4.19 24.62 -10.33
N SER A 117 3.40 24.87 -11.37
CA SER A 117 3.95 25.12 -12.71
C SER A 117 4.59 26.51 -12.76
N SER A 118 5.41 26.73 -13.80
CA SER A 118 5.99 28.04 -14.08
C SER A 118 4.91 29.11 -14.16
N GLU A 119 5.22 30.32 -13.69
CA GLU A 119 4.27 31.44 -13.62
C GLU A 119 3.00 31.18 -12.78
N HIS A 120 2.99 30.15 -11.91
CA HIS A 120 1.87 29.83 -11.03
C HIS A 120 0.54 29.59 -11.76
N ARG A 121 0.59 29.02 -12.97
CA ARG A 121 -0.62 28.72 -13.76
C ARG A 121 -1.40 27.54 -13.21
N ASP A 122 -0.67 26.57 -12.67
CA ASP A 122 -1.20 25.33 -12.11
C ASP A 122 -0.62 25.09 -10.73
N VAL A 123 -1.50 24.84 -9.77
CA VAL A 123 -1.10 24.44 -8.42
C VAL A 123 -1.70 23.09 -8.08
N TRP A 124 -0.84 22.20 -7.61
CA TRP A 124 -1.18 20.82 -7.32
C TRP A 124 -0.83 20.47 -5.89
N PHE A 125 -1.65 19.61 -5.30
CA PHE A 125 -1.25 18.82 -4.15
C PHE A 125 -1.82 17.41 -4.29
N ILE A 126 -0.94 16.42 -4.38
CA ILE A 126 -1.34 15.01 -4.31
C ILE A 126 -0.89 14.49 -2.95
N GLY A 127 -1.85 14.04 -2.15
CA GLY A 127 -1.60 13.52 -0.82
C GLY A 127 -2.34 12.23 -0.56
N PHE A 128 -1.85 11.47 0.41
CA PHE A 128 -2.44 10.21 0.82
C PHE A 128 -2.41 10.03 2.34
N THR A 129 -3.37 9.27 2.83
CA THR A 129 -3.39 8.61 4.13
C THR A 129 -3.31 7.08 3.90
N PRO A 130 -3.34 6.24 4.94
CA PRO A 130 -3.43 4.79 4.72
C PRO A 130 -4.70 4.34 3.96
N ASP A 131 -5.77 5.14 3.98
CA ASP A 131 -7.07 4.75 3.39
C ASP A 131 -7.42 5.52 2.11
N PHE A 132 -6.88 6.73 1.93
CA PHE A 132 -7.27 7.63 0.84
C PHE A 132 -6.06 8.14 0.09
N VAL A 133 -6.18 8.25 -1.23
CA VAL A 133 -5.31 9.05 -2.07
C VAL A 133 -6.18 10.13 -2.71
N VAL A 134 -5.79 11.40 -2.55
CA VAL A 134 -6.55 12.53 -3.06
C VAL A 134 -5.60 13.49 -3.74
N GLY A 135 -5.90 13.77 -5.01
CA GLY A 135 -5.26 14.81 -5.79
C GLY A 135 -6.14 16.05 -5.88
N LEU A 136 -5.51 17.21 -5.70
CA LEU A 136 -6.11 18.52 -5.95
C LEU A 136 -5.29 19.25 -6.99
N TRP A 137 -5.98 19.78 -7.99
CA TRP A 137 -5.44 20.73 -8.97
C TRP A 137 -6.30 21.98 -8.94
N MET A 138 -5.65 23.13 -9.11
CA MET A 138 -6.32 24.38 -9.38
C MET A 138 -5.53 25.11 -10.47
N GLY A 139 -6.28 25.68 -11.42
CA GLY A 139 -5.79 26.42 -12.57
C GLY A 139 -6.96 27.13 -13.24
N ASN A 140 -6.64 28.05 -14.14
CA ASN A 140 -7.64 28.66 -15.00
C ASN A 140 -7.68 27.93 -16.34
N ASP A 141 -8.87 27.67 -16.88
CA ASP A 141 -9.04 26.99 -18.18
C ASP A 141 -8.39 27.77 -19.33
N ASP A 142 -8.33 29.10 -19.21
CA ASP A 142 -7.64 29.99 -20.16
C ASP A 142 -6.14 30.18 -19.87
N ARG A 143 -5.59 29.40 -18.93
CA ARG A 143 -4.16 29.35 -18.55
C ARG A 143 -3.61 30.66 -17.97
N ARG A 144 -4.46 31.60 -17.56
CA ARG A 144 -4.00 32.80 -16.86
C ARG A 144 -3.36 32.42 -15.52
N PRO A 145 -2.28 33.11 -15.09
CA PRO A 145 -1.68 32.91 -13.78
C PRO A 145 -2.67 33.04 -12.63
N LEU A 146 -2.53 32.20 -11.59
CA LEU A 146 -3.32 32.29 -10.35
C LEU A 146 -2.79 33.37 -9.38
N GLY A 147 -1.91 34.26 -9.85
CA GLY A 147 -1.19 35.21 -8.99
C GLY A 147 -0.07 34.51 -8.21
N ARG A 148 0.17 34.90 -6.95
CA ARG A 148 1.21 34.31 -6.08
C ARG A 148 0.75 32.99 -5.42
N ALA A 149 -0.10 32.21 -6.07
CA ALA A 149 -0.62 30.96 -5.52
C ALA A 149 0.42 29.83 -5.62
N SER A 150 0.57 29.04 -4.56
CA SER A 150 1.35 27.81 -4.57
C SER A 150 0.51 26.61 -4.16
N GLY A 151 0.93 25.40 -4.57
CA GLY A 151 0.26 24.17 -4.16
C GLY A 151 0.24 23.96 -2.64
N GLY A 152 1.25 24.48 -1.93
CA GLY A 152 1.35 24.41 -0.47
C GLY A 152 0.45 25.40 0.27
N GLU A 153 0.14 26.55 -0.32
CA GLU A 153 -0.70 27.58 0.31
C GLU A 153 -2.18 27.42 -0.03
N VAL A 154 -2.49 26.87 -1.21
CA VAL A 154 -3.87 26.75 -1.70
C VAL A 154 -4.39 25.32 -1.60
N CYS A 155 -3.75 24.38 -2.30
CA CYS A 155 -4.26 23.01 -2.39
C CYS A 155 -4.05 22.23 -1.08
N ALA A 156 -2.89 22.35 -0.44
CA ALA A 156 -2.57 21.58 0.75
C ALA A 156 -3.53 21.83 1.95
N PRO A 157 -3.94 23.07 2.29
CA PRO A 157 -4.93 23.31 3.35
C PRO A 157 -6.33 22.78 3.01
N ILE A 158 -6.74 22.87 1.74
CA ILE A 158 -8.01 22.30 1.27
C ILE A 158 -7.99 20.78 1.44
N TRP A 159 -6.88 20.14 1.06
CA TRP A 159 -6.65 18.71 1.25
C TRP A 159 -6.77 18.33 2.72
N ALA A 160 -6.09 19.04 3.64
CA ALA A 160 -6.16 18.74 5.07
C ALA A 160 -7.59 18.88 5.63
N ARG A 161 -8.36 19.87 5.17
CA ARG A 161 -9.76 20.05 5.58
C ARG A 161 -10.63 18.90 5.07
N LEU A 162 -10.45 18.48 3.82
CA LEU A 162 -11.17 17.35 3.25
C LEU A 162 -10.89 16.06 4.02
N ILE A 163 -9.62 15.75 4.27
CA ILE A 163 -9.22 14.55 5.02
C ILE A 163 -9.81 14.54 6.43
N ARG A 164 -9.73 15.66 7.16
CA ARG A 164 -10.38 15.77 8.48
C ARG A 164 -11.88 15.54 8.43
N ASN A 165 -12.55 15.98 7.35
CA ASN A 165 -13.97 15.72 7.17
C ASN A 165 -14.25 14.25 6.84
N LEU A 166 -13.44 13.60 6.00
CA LEU A 166 -13.57 12.17 5.69
C LEU A 166 -13.41 11.29 6.94
N TYR A 167 -12.52 11.67 7.86
CA TYR A 167 -12.30 10.96 9.13
C TYR A 167 -13.15 11.47 10.31
N ARG A 168 -14.08 12.40 10.09
CA ARG A 168 -14.88 12.99 11.18
C ARG A 168 -15.67 11.94 11.97
N HIS A 169 -16.10 10.87 11.31
CA HIS A 169 -16.94 9.81 11.87
C HIS A 169 -16.27 8.42 11.85
N GLN A 170 -14.97 8.36 11.50
CA GLN A 170 -14.25 7.10 11.38
C GLN A 170 -12.77 7.32 11.67
N SER A 171 -12.17 6.44 12.47
CA SER A 171 -10.71 6.39 12.61
C SER A 171 -10.09 5.82 11.33
N PRO A 172 -8.83 6.17 11.00
CA PRO A 172 -8.08 5.49 9.94
C PRO A 172 -8.12 3.98 10.12
N LEU A 173 -8.47 3.27 9.05
CA LEU A 173 -8.70 1.83 9.08
C LEU A 173 -7.44 1.05 8.75
N GLY A 174 -6.59 1.62 7.89
CA GLY A 174 -5.30 1.09 7.48
C GLY A 174 -4.12 1.66 8.26
N THR A 175 -3.00 0.97 8.14
CA THR A 175 -1.67 1.45 8.58
C THR A 175 -0.76 1.58 7.37
N PHE A 176 0.18 2.52 7.40
CA PHE A 176 1.18 2.59 6.34
C PHE A 176 2.08 1.35 6.32
N PRO A 177 2.61 0.98 5.13
CA PRO A 177 3.64 -0.03 5.00
C PRO A 177 4.82 0.28 5.93
N LYS A 178 5.30 -0.75 6.63
CA LYS A 178 6.51 -0.64 7.47
C LYS A 178 7.74 -0.79 6.58
N ILE A 179 8.75 0.05 6.81
CA ILE A 179 10.08 -0.11 6.20
C ILE A 179 10.68 -1.44 6.71
N PRO A 180 11.03 -2.40 5.84
CA PRO A 180 11.67 -3.65 6.25
C PRO A 180 12.95 -3.38 7.05
N GLY A 181 13.12 -4.07 8.19
CA GLY A 181 14.26 -3.88 9.10
C GLY A 181 14.08 -2.78 10.16
N THR A 182 13.00 -2.00 10.12
CA THR A 182 12.70 -1.03 11.19
C THR A 182 11.81 -1.69 12.23
N ILE A 183 12.32 -1.93 13.44
CA ILE A 183 11.54 -2.44 14.58
C ILE A 183 10.63 -1.30 15.06
N GLY A 184 9.52 -1.07 14.36
CA GLY A 184 8.42 -0.27 14.87
C GLY A 184 7.73 -1.05 15.96
N SER A 185 7.70 -0.52 17.19
CA SER A 185 7.01 -1.10 18.33
C SER A 185 5.62 -1.58 17.91
N SER A 186 5.39 -2.89 18.08
CA SER A 186 4.08 -3.50 17.85
C SER A 186 3.01 -2.73 18.62
N PRO A 187 1.86 -2.38 18.04
CA PRO A 187 0.74 -1.88 18.81
C PRO A 187 0.41 -2.91 19.90
N ARG A 188 0.24 -2.47 21.14
CA ARG A 188 -0.14 -3.34 22.27
C ARG A 188 -1.36 -4.21 21.89
N PRO A 189 -1.38 -5.50 22.26
CA PRO A 189 -2.53 -6.37 22.04
C PRO A 189 -3.63 -6.00 23.04
N GLN A 190 -4.51 -5.06 22.67
CA GLN A 190 -5.73 -4.78 23.44
C GLN A 190 -6.99 -4.77 22.57
N ASP A 191 -6.89 -5.16 21.30
CA ASP A 191 -8.03 -5.19 20.40
C ASP A 191 -8.03 -6.55 19.69
N SER A 192 -8.84 -7.46 20.22
CA SER A 192 -9.07 -8.81 19.69
C SER A 192 -9.88 -8.80 18.37
N SER A 193 -10.06 -7.63 17.75
CA SER A 193 -10.64 -7.51 16.42
C SER A 193 -9.75 -8.26 15.41
N LEU A 194 -10.34 -9.22 14.69
CA LEU A 194 -9.71 -9.83 13.53
C LEU A 194 -9.30 -8.74 12.53
N ALA A 195 -8.27 -9.00 11.73
CA ALA A 195 -7.88 -8.14 10.63
C ALA A 195 -8.16 -8.86 9.31
N TRP A 196 -8.58 -8.11 8.29
CA TRP A 196 -8.87 -8.62 6.96
C TRP A 196 -8.16 -7.80 5.89
N CYS A 197 -7.73 -8.47 4.83
CA CYS A 197 -7.01 -7.86 3.73
C CYS A 197 -7.98 -7.05 2.87
N ILE A 198 -7.74 -5.74 2.75
CA ILE A 198 -8.64 -4.84 2.01
C ILE A 198 -8.80 -5.28 0.54
N LEU A 199 -7.78 -5.91 -0.04
CA LEU A 199 -7.80 -6.33 -1.44
C LEU A 199 -8.64 -7.59 -1.69
N SER A 200 -8.67 -8.52 -0.74
CA SER A 200 -9.37 -9.81 -0.91
C SER A 200 -10.67 -9.93 -0.12
N GLY A 201 -10.89 -9.09 0.89
CA GLY A 201 -11.98 -9.25 1.86
C GLY A 201 -11.76 -10.42 2.84
N ALA A 202 -10.69 -11.19 2.68
CA ALA A 202 -10.36 -12.38 3.47
C ALA A 202 -9.51 -12.05 4.69
N LEU A 203 -9.40 -12.98 5.64
CA LEU A 203 -8.60 -12.83 6.84
C LEU A 203 -7.16 -12.44 6.49
N ALA A 204 -6.65 -11.37 7.09
CA ALA A 204 -5.34 -10.83 6.75
C ALA A 204 -4.24 -11.80 7.20
N THR A 205 -3.28 -12.02 6.32
CA THR A 205 -2.00 -12.63 6.65
C THR A 205 -0.98 -11.55 7.04
N PRO A 206 0.13 -11.89 7.71
CA PRO A 206 1.22 -10.95 7.99
C PRO A 206 1.83 -10.29 6.76
N HIS A 207 1.63 -10.87 5.57
CA HIS A 207 2.12 -10.36 4.28
C HIS A 207 1.12 -9.45 3.58
N CYS A 208 -0.07 -9.26 4.14
CA CYS A 208 -1.05 -8.33 3.58
C CYS A 208 -0.54 -6.89 3.72
N PRO A 209 -0.32 -6.17 2.61
CA PRO A 209 0.28 -4.84 2.65
C PRO A 209 -0.71 -3.77 3.16
N ILE A 210 -2.02 -4.04 3.06
CA ILE A 210 -3.08 -3.21 3.60
C ILE A 210 -4.10 -4.12 4.29
N ILE A 211 -4.35 -3.84 5.57
CA ILE A 211 -5.28 -4.59 6.40
C ILE A 211 -6.27 -3.62 7.05
N ARG A 212 -7.49 -4.10 7.30
CA ARG A 212 -8.51 -3.41 8.07
C ARG A 212 -8.87 -4.25 9.28
N ARG A 213 -9.00 -3.62 10.45
CA ARG A 213 -9.54 -4.26 11.66
C ARG A 213 -11.06 -4.32 11.62
N GLY A 214 -11.62 -5.46 12.01
CA GLY A 214 -13.05 -5.73 12.03
C GLY A 214 -13.39 -7.13 11.51
N THR A 215 -14.68 -7.39 11.30
CA THR A 215 -15.14 -8.69 10.80
C THR A 215 -14.78 -8.83 9.30
N PRO A 216 -14.05 -9.88 8.89
CA PRO A 216 -13.77 -10.14 7.48
C PRO A 216 -15.04 -10.48 6.70
N GLU A 217 -15.05 -10.17 5.39
CA GLU A 217 -16.07 -10.67 4.46
C GLU A 217 -15.92 -12.19 4.23
N ARG A 218 -14.68 -12.69 4.30
CA ARG A 218 -14.36 -14.13 4.20
C ARG A 218 -13.48 -14.60 5.35
N GLN A 219 -13.86 -15.71 5.97
CA GLN A 219 -13.14 -16.26 7.13
C GLN A 219 -11.85 -17.01 6.77
N GLU A 220 -11.62 -17.28 5.49
CA GLU A 220 -10.40 -17.93 5.00
C GLU A 220 -9.20 -16.97 4.94
N PRO A 221 -7.95 -17.45 5.08
CA PRO A 221 -6.75 -16.63 4.93
C PRO A 221 -6.66 -15.99 3.54
N CYS A 222 -6.11 -14.78 3.48
CA CYS A 222 -5.99 -14.00 2.25
C CYS A 222 -5.26 -14.78 1.13
N PRO A 223 -5.93 -15.07 0.00
CA PRO A 223 -5.33 -15.83 -1.09
C PRO A 223 -4.36 -14.98 -1.93
N LEU A 224 -4.42 -13.65 -1.83
CA LEU A 224 -3.57 -12.73 -2.59
C LEU A 224 -2.18 -12.56 -1.97
N HIS A 225 -2.05 -12.79 -0.66
CA HIS A 225 -0.79 -12.68 0.07
C HIS A 225 -0.64 -13.92 0.95
N PRO A 226 -0.49 -15.11 0.34
CA PRO A 226 -0.47 -16.36 1.09
C PRO A 226 0.69 -16.34 2.11
N GLN A 227 0.45 -16.89 3.31
CA GLN A 227 1.58 -17.20 4.18
C GLN A 227 2.41 -18.30 3.51
N PRO A 228 3.75 -18.14 3.43
CA PRO A 228 4.61 -19.21 2.97
C PRO A 228 4.36 -20.45 3.83
N GLN A 229 4.20 -21.60 3.18
CA GLN A 229 4.08 -22.86 3.88
C GLN A 229 5.47 -23.47 4.06
N VAL A 230 5.87 -23.67 5.31
CA VAL A 230 7.10 -24.40 5.62
C VAL A 230 6.75 -25.86 5.85
N GLY A 231 7.27 -26.72 4.98
CA GLY A 231 7.20 -28.17 5.17
C GLY A 231 8.22 -28.62 6.21
N ALA A 232 7.77 -29.31 7.25
CA ALA A 232 8.64 -29.92 8.24
C ALA A 232 8.28 -31.40 8.41
N LEU A 233 9.31 -32.25 8.50
CA LEU A 233 9.14 -33.64 8.91
C LEU A 233 8.97 -33.66 10.42
N VAL A 234 7.82 -34.11 10.87
CA VAL A 234 7.45 -34.11 12.29
C VAL A 234 7.07 -35.50 12.75
N CYS A 235 7.30 -35.75 14.03
CA CYS A 235 6.84 -36.98 14.67
C CYS A 235 5.32 -36.91 14.81
N ASP A 236 4.61 -37.91 14.29
CA ASP A 236 3.15 -37.91 14.28
C ASP A 236 2.55 -37.90 15.69
N THR A 237 3.27 -38.46 16.67
CA THR A 237 2.85 -38.52 18.07
C THR A 237 3.10 -37.21 18.84
N SER A 238 4.22 -36.52 18.58
CA SER A 238 4.63 -35.37 19.39
C SER A 238 4.39 -34.01 18.73
N GLY A 239 4.20 -33.99 17.42
CA GLY A 239 4.13 -32.76 16.63
C GLY A 239 5.44 -31.96 16.52
N GLY A 240 6.51 -32.38 17.21
CA GLY A 240 7.84 -31.78 17.12
C GLY A 240 8.65 -32.31 15.93
N LEU A 241 9.76 -31.64 15.62
CA LEU A 241 10.68 -32.05 14.55
C LEU A 241 11.12 -33.50 14.74
N ALA A 242 10.97 -34.30 13.70
CA ALA A 242 11.28 -35.72 13.75
C ALA A 242 12.77 -35.96 14.03
N THR A 243 13.05 -36.85 14.98
CA THR A 243 14.41 -37.36 15.22
C THR A 243 14.58 -38.70 14.51
N ARG A 244 15.83 -39.15 14.37
CA ARG A 244 16.17 -40.46 13.78
C ARG A 244 15.46 -41.67 14.43
N ASN A 245 14.96 -41.53 15.65
CA ASN A 245 14.29 -42.61 16.38
C ASN A 245 12.75 -42.53 16.28
N CYS A 246 12.21 -41.55 15.56
CA CYS A 246 10.77 -41.45 15.33
C CYS A 246 10.35 -42.53 14.32
N ARG A 247 9.47 -43.44 14.73
CA ARG A 247 8.96 -44.52 13.86
C ARG A 247 7.89 -44.05 12.88
N HIS A 248 7.11 -43.06 13.28
CA HIS A 248 6.04 -42.47 12.46
C HIS A 248 6.37 -41.00 12.22
N VAL A 249 6.92 -40.73 11.03
CA VAL A 249 7.31 -39.39 10.57
C VAL A 249 6.37 -38.99 9.44
N VAL A 250 5.81 -37.79 9.56
CA VAL A 250 4.89 -37.23 8.57
C VAL A 250 5.40 -35.86 8.13
N LEU A 251 5.29 -35.57 6.84
CA LEU A 251 5.50 -34.22 6.31
C LEU A 251 4.26 -33.38 6.62
N ARG A 252 4.41 -32.35 7.45
CA ARG A 252 3.34 -31.37 7.71
C ARG A 252 3.76 -30.00 7.22
N PHE A 253 2.79 -29.27 6.67
CA PHE A 253 2.97 -27.90 6.24
C PHE A 253 2.42 -26.93 7.29
N TYR A 254 3.24 -25.96 7.67
CA TYR A 254 2.91 -24.95 8.68
C TYR A 254 2.81 -23.56 8.03
N PRO A 255 1.79 -22.76 8.37
CA PRO A 255 1.70 -21.38 7.91
C PRO A 255 2.73 -20.49 8.63
N GLY A 256 3.74 -20.02 7.91
CA GLY A 256 4.83 -19.23 8.47
C GLY A 256 5.99 -20.10 8.94
N GLU A 257 6.07 -20.42 10.24
CA GLU A 257 7.18 -21.19 10.81
C GLU A 257 6.72 -22.58 11.27
N GLY A 258 7.56 -23.59 11.04
CA GLY A 258 7.36 -24.94 11.58
C GLY A 258 7.73 -25.05 13.06
N PRO A 259 7.57 -26.23 13.67
CA PRO A 259 8.01 -26.46 15.05
C PRO A 259 9.53 -26.26 15.17
N THR A 260 9.95 -25.57 16.22
CA THR A 260 11.38 -25.28 16.49
C THR A 260 12.01 -26.24 17.49
N PHE A 261 11.23 -27.18 18.03
CA PHE A 261 11.69 -28.16 19.01
C PHE A 261 11.76 -29.57 18.41
N LEU A 262 12.79 -30.33 18.81
CA LEU A 262 12.91 -31.75 18.48
C LEU A 262 11.91 -32.59 19.27
N CYS A 263 11.43 -33.68 18.65
CA CYS A 263 10.53 -34.65 19.26
C CYS A 263 11.03 -35.09 20.66
N PRO A 264 10.26 -34.85 21.74
CA PRO A 264 10.67 -35.19 23.10
C PRO A 264 10.56 -36.69 23.43
N HIS A 265 9.71 -37.44 22.71
CA HIS A 265 9.39 -38.82 23.04
C HIS A 265 10.39 -39.86 22.51
N HIS A 266 11.09 -39.54 21.42
CA HIS A 266 12.03 -40.46 20.77
C HIS A 266 13.46 -39.90 20.83
N ARG A 267 13.82 -39.30 21.96
CA ARG A 267 15.23 -38.96 22.24
C ARG A 267 15.94 -40.27 22.53
N GLY A 268 16.87 -40.66 21.65
CA GLY A 268 17.74 -41.78 21.95
C GLY A 268 18.61 -41.39 23.13
N SER A 269 18.84 -42.31 24.06
CA SER A 269 19.96 -42.19 24.98
C SER A 269 21.22 -41.91 24.16
N GLU A 270 21.83 -40.75 24.35
CA GLU A 270 23.21 -40.53 23.91
C GLU A 270 24.09 -41.45 24.75
N THR A 271 24.29 -42.68 24.28
CA THR A 271 25.54 -43.39 24.56
C THR A 271 26.53 -42.92 23.52
N THR A 272 27.39 -42.01 23.94
CA THR A 272 28.64 -41.60 23.30
C THR A 272 29.45 -42.83 22.85
N PRO A 273 30.02 -42.87 21.63
CA PRO A 273 31.31 -43.49 21.42
C PRO A 273 32.44 -42.58 21.92
#